data_AF-A0A0M0JNI7-F1
#
_entry.id   AF-A0A0M0JNI7-F1
#
_cell.length_a   1.000
_cell.length_b   1.000
_cell.length_c   1.000
_cell.angle_alpha   90.00
_cell.angle_beta   90.00
_cell.angle_gamma   90.00
#
_symmetry.space_group_name_H-M   'P 1'
#
loop_
_entity.id
_entity.type
_entity.pdbx_description
1 polymer ?
#
loop_
_entity_poly.entity_id
_entity_poly.type
_entity_poly.pdbx_seq_one_letter_code
_entity_poly.pdbx_strand_id
1 'polypeptide(L)'
;MASTRGRSTRMASSHHLGTFATPEEAALCYARHIGSERAKAGALEAMSEAPQPLSADEARAAAAAEGLELVPSSSNETGFKGVHKGWRSLSYVAKIYEDGKMRHLGTFATPEEAALRYARHIGAERAAAEAAQARGEGPQPLTADEARAAAAAEGLELGKGPPQITTAEEILAATAAEGLELVPSSTNETGFKNVWKNDDGKYASHVRENGKLHYLGIFATPEEAALCYARHIGAERAAAEAAAARGEGPQSLTADEARAAAAAEGLELVPSSSNETGFRGVFKNGGRYQARIMDKCKARHLGSFATPEEASLILSRYIRDLVDGWLIP
;
A
#
# COMPACT_ATOMS: atom_id res chain seq x y z
N MET A 1 32.79 -17.12 21.42
CA MET A 1 32.98 -18.57 21.15
C MET A 1 31.69 -19.10 20.57
N ALA A 2 31.69 -19.48 19.29
CA ALA A 2 30.50 -20.04 18.63
C ALA A 2 30.32 -21.48 19.10
N SER A 3 29.16 -21.81 19.65
CA SER A 3 28.86 -23.15 20.16
C SER A 3 27.83 -23.82 19.27
N THR A 4 28.11 -25.06 18.85
CA THR A 4 27.33 -25.78 17.83
C THR A 4 26.55 -26.91 18.51
N ARG A 5 25.24 -27.03 18.23
CA ARG A 5 24.35 -28.01 18.87
C ARG A 5 24.14 -29.22 17.96
N GLY A 6 24.43 -30.42 18.46
CA GLY A 6 24.12 -31.68 17.80
C GLY A 6 22.70 -32.17 18.14
N ARG A 7 21.91 -32.56 17.13
CA ARG A 7 20.55 -33.08 17.30
C ARG A 7 20.36 -34.33 16.44
N SER A 8 19.75 -35.37 17.02
CA SER A 8 19.46 -36.64 16.34
C SER A 8 17.97 -36.96 16.36
N THR A 9 17.45 -37.45 15.24
CA THR A 9 16.07 -37.93 15.09
C THR A 9 16.06 -39.44 14.89
N ARG A 10 15.79 -40.19 15.96
CA ARG A 10 15.27 -41.56 15.88
C ARG A 10 13.80 -41.49 16.29
N MET A 11 12.90 -41.88 15.37
CA MET A 11 11.46 -42.09 15.60
C MET A 11 10.79 -41.01 16.48
N ALA A 12 10.32 -39.94 15.84
CA ALA A 12 9.46 -38.89 16.39
C ALA A 12 9.91 -38.17 17.68
N SER A 13 11.13 -38.41 18.19
CA SER A 13 11.69 -37.69 19.33
C SER A 13 13.11 -37.20 19.04
N SER A 14 13.31 -35.89 19.22
CA SER A 14 14.58 -35.20 18.99
C SER A 14 15.43 -35.27 20.26
N HIS A 15 16.49 -36.09 20.28
CA HIS A 15 17.41 -36.17 21.41
C HIS A 15 18.56 -35.18 21.27
N HIS A 16 18.80 -34.39 22.31
CA HIS A 16 19.94 -33.49 22.41
C HIS A 16 21.20 -34.30 22.75
N LEU A 17 22.19 -34.29 21.85
CA LEU A 17 23.42 -35.09 21.99
C LEU A 17 24.54 -34.35 22.74
N GLY A 18 24.27 -33.12 23.19
CA GLY A 18 25.24 -32.26 23.85
C GLY A 18 25.58 -31.01 23.04
N THR A 19 26.40 -30.18 23.65
CA THR A 19 26.85 -28.89 23.13
C THR A 19 28.36 -28.97 22.94
N PHE A 20 28.83 -28.76 21.71
CA PHE A 20 30.23 -29.01 21.34
C PHE A 20 30.95 -27.71 21.02
N ALA A 21 32.27 -27.71 21.25
CA ALA A 21 33.13 -26.56 21.01
C ALA A 21 33.43 -26.38 19.52
N THR A 22 33.40 -27.47 18.74
CA THR A 22 33.63 -27.46 17.30
C THR A 22 32.52 -28.21 16.54
N PRO A 23 32.22 -27.80 15.29
CA PRO A 23 31.22 -28.49 14.46
C PRO A 23 31.64 -29.92 14.09
N GLU A 24 32.94 -30.21 14.01
CA GLU A 24 33.49 -31.54 13.70
C GLU A 24 33.24 -32.53 14.85
N GLU A 25 33.36 -32.09 16.11
CA GLU A 25 33.05 -32.90 17.29
C GLU A 25 31.55 -33.25 17.35
N ALA A 26 30.68 -32.29 17.04
CA ALA A 26 29.24 -32.51 16.99
C ALA A 26 28.86 -33.53 15.91
N ALA A 27 29.46 -33.43 14.72
CA ALA A 27 29.25 -34.35 13.62
C ALA A 27 29.74 -35.78 13.94
N LEU A 28 30.91 -35.91 14.58
CA LEU A 28 31.46 -37.20 14.99
C LEU A 28 30.59 -37.88 16.06
N CYS A 29 30.08 -37.11 17.03
CA CYS A 29 29.18 -37.62 18.06
C CYS A 29 27.86 -38.13 17.45
N TYR A 30 27.29 -37.37 16.52
CA TYR A 30 26.09 -37.77 15.78
C TYR A 30 26.32 -39.05 14.96
N ALA A 31 27.42 -39.11 14.19
CA ALA A 31 27.77 -40.27 13.36
C ALA A 31 27.98 -41.55 14.19
N ARG A 32 28.60 -41.44 15.37
CA ARG A 32 28.75 -42.56 16.32
C ARG A 32 27.41 -43.00 16.91
N HIS A 33 26.51 -42.07 17.20
CA HIS A 33 25.20 -42.36 17.80
C HIS A 33 24.25 -43.08 16.82
N ILE A 34 24.30 -42.76 15.53
CA ILE A 34 23.46 -43.41 14.51
C ILE A 34 24.11 -44.66 13.89
N GLY A 35 25.43 -44.79 13.97
CA GLY A 35 26.24 -45.89 13.41
C GLY A 35 26.76 -45.58 12.00
N SER A 36 28.02 -45.94 11.70
CA SER A 36 28.74 -45.56 10.46
C SER A 36 27.97 -45.88 9.16
N GLU A 37 27.34 -47.05 9.09
CA GLU A 37 26.56 -47.48 7.93
C GLU A 37 25.26 -46.68 7.75
N ARG A 38 24.59 -46.30 8.86
CA ARG A 38 23.37 -45.49 8.81
C ARG A 38 23.67 -44.00 8.65
N ALA A 39 24.84 -43.55 9.11
CA ALA A 39 25.37 -42.22 8.83
C ALA A 39 25.73 -42.07 7.35
N LYS A 40 26.38 -43.09 6.75
CA LYS A 40 26.67 -43.14 5.32
C LYS A 40 25.40 -43.28 4.48
N ALA A 41 24.50 -44.19 4.84
CA ALA A 41 23.23 -44.36 4.14
C ALA A 41 22.36 -43.10 4.25
N GLY A 42 22.27 -42.47 5.42
CA GLY A 42 21.56 -41.20 5.60
C GLY A 42 22.23 -40.02 4.88
N ALA A 43 23.56 -40.01 4.74
CA ALA A 43 24.27 -39.01 3.94
C ALA A 43 24.04 -39.22 2.43
N LEU A 44 24.01 -40.47 1.95
CA LEU A 44 23.69 -40.80 0.56
C LEU A 44 22.21 -40.57 0.24
N GLU A 45 21.28 -40.95 1.12
CA GLU A 45 19.85 -40.63 1.00
C GLU A 45 19.65 -39.12 0.96
N ALA A 46 20.22 -38.35 1.90
CA ALA A 46 20.09 -36.89 1.91
C ALA A 46 20.75 -36.21 0.70
N MET A 47 21.80 -36.82 0.11
CA MET A 47 22.38 -36.37 -1.17
C MET A 47 21.51 -36.73 -2.38
N SER A 48 20.69 -37.78 -2.30
CA SER A 48 19.80 -38.24 -3.37
C SER A 48 18.36 -37.67 -3.30
N GLU A 49 17.92 -37.25 -2.12
CA GLU A 49 16.55 -36.77 -1.85
C GLU A 49 16.45 -35.24 -1.88
N ALA A 50 17.58 -34.52 -1.86
CA ALA A 50 17.58 -33.10 -2.19
C ALA A 50 17.20 -32.96 -3.68
N PRO A 51 16.07 -32.30 -4.01
CA PRO A 51 15.73 -32.04 -5.40
C PRO A 51 16.90 -31.30 -6.03
N GLN A 52 17.50 -31.89 -7.08
CA GLN A 52 18.59 -31.24 -7.78
C GLN A 52 18.09 -29.87 -8.24
N PRO A 53 18.85 -28.79 -8.00
CA PRO A 53 18.42 -27.45 -8.38
C PRO A 53 18.17 -27.44 -9.88
N LEU A 54 16.94 -27.15 -10.29
CA LEU A 54 16.58 -27.07 -11.70
C LEU A 54 17.44 -26.00 -12.36
N SER A 55 18.09 -26.36 -13.45
CA SER A 55 18.78 -25.38 -14.29
C SER A 55 17.77 -24.37 -14.85
N ALA A 56 18.25 -23.18 -15.22
CA ALA A 56 17.39 -22.14 -15.80
C ALA A 56 16.61 -22.63 -17.04
N ASP A 57 17.20 -23.52 -17.83
CA ASP A 57 16.58 -24.09 -19.03
C ASP A 57 15.49 -25.10 -18.68
N GLU A 58 15.71 -25.94 -17.67
CA GLU A 58 14.72 -26.90 -17.18
C GLU A 58 13.54 -26.19 -16.50
N ALA A 59 13.79 -25.11 -15.76
CA ALA A 59 12.73 -24.31 -15.14
C ALA A 59 11.85 -23.64 -16.21
N ARG A 60 12.44 -23.15 -17.31
CA ARG A 60 11.69 -22.60 -18.45
C ARG A 60 10.92 -23.67 -19.22
N ALA A 61 11.51 -24.85 -19.43
CA ALA A 61 10.84 -25.97 -20.06
C ALA A 61 9.66 -26.48 -19.21
N ALA A 62 9.82 -26.54 -17.88
CA ALA A 62 8.75 -26.89 -16.95
C ALA A 62 7.62 -25.85 -16.95
N ALA A 63 7.96 -24.56 -16.99
CA ALA A 63 6.97 -23.49 -17.13
C ALA A 63 6.16 -23.67 -18.42
N ALA A 64 6.84 -23.87 -19.56
CA ALA A 64 6.19 -24.11 -20.84
C ALA A 64 5.32 -25.37 -20.86
N ALA A 65 5.79 -26.47 -20.25
CA ALA A 65 5.04 -27.72 -20.14
C ALA A 65 3.78 -27.58 -19.28
N GLU A 66 3.82 -26.72 -18.27
CA GLU A 66 2.68 -26.44 -17.38
C GLU A 66 1.76 -25.33 -17.92
N GLY A 67 2.07 -24.76 -19.10
CA GLY A 67 1.33 -23.63 -19.66
C GLY A 67 1.47 -22.35 -18.81
N LEU A 68 2.56 -22.23 -18.05
CA LEU A 68 2.87 -21.11 -17.18
C LEU A 68 3.89 -20.19 -17.84
N GLU A 69 3.59 -18.90 -17.88
CA GLU A 69 4.55 -17.89 -18.31
C GLU A 69 5.28 -17.30 -17.10
N LEU A 70 6.60 -17.19 -17.18
CA LEU A 70 7.39 -16.52 -16.15
C LEU A 70 7.21 -15.01 -16.28
N VAL A 71 6.72 -14.36 -15.22
CA VAL A 71 6.44 -12.92 -15.22
C VAL A 71 7.76 -12.12 -15.17
N PRO A 72 8.15 -11.43 -16.26
CA PRO A 72 9.34 -10.59 -16.25
C PRO A 72 9.10 -9.33 -15.42
N SER A 73 10.17 -8.75 -14.89
CA SER A 73 10.12 -7.49 -14.14
C SER A 73 11.39 -6.69 -14.35
N SER A 74 11.26 -5.48 -14.89
CA SER A 74 12.38 -4.54 -15.06
C SER A 74 12.80 -3.86 -13.74
N SER A 75 11.98 -3.96 -12.70
CA SER A 75 12.20 -3.27 -11.41
C SER A 75 13.21 -3.96 -10.49
N ASN A 76 13.63 -5.19 -10.79
CA ASN A 76 14.45 -6.02 -9.91
C ASN A 76 15.67 -6.58 -10.65
N GLU A 77 16.81 -6.69 -9.97
CA GLU A 77 18.06 -7.27 -10.53
C GLU A 77 17.91 -8.72 -11.01
N THR A 78 16.91 -9.44 -10.50
CA THR A 78 16.61 -10.84 -10.87
C THR A 78 15.86 -10.95 -12.18
N GLY A 79 15.28 -9.87 -12.71
CA GLY A 79 14.50 -9.86 -13.94
C GLY A 79 13.10 -10.48 -13.85
N PHE A 80 12.68 -10.97 -12.67
CA PHE A 80 11.40 -11.66 -12.46
C PHE A 80 10.59 -11.07 -11.30
N LYS A 81 9.27 -11.03 -11.47
CA LYS A 81 8.34 -10.51 -10.45
C LYS A 81 8.35 -11.40 -9.21
N GLY A 82 8.45 -10.79 -8.03
CA GLY A 82 8.41 -11.49 -6.74
C GLY A 82 9.70 -12.24 -6.36
N VAL A 83 10.73 -12.24 -7.22
CA VAL A 83 12.00 -12.93 -6.98
C VAL A 83 13.07 -11.97 -6.49
N HIS A 84 13.74 -12.30 -5.37
CA HIS A 84 14.72 -11.45 -4.72
C HIS A 84 16.01 -12.22 -4.40
N LYS A 85 17.17 -11.59 -4.59
CA LYS A 85 18.46 -12.21 -4.24
C LYS A 85 18.70 -12.18 -2.72
N GLY A 86 19.15 -13.29 -2.14
CA GLY A 86 19.54 -13.36 -0.74
C GLY A 86 20.83 -12.59 -0.47
N TRP A 87 20.85 -11.77 0.59
CA TRP A 87 22.04 -10.97 0.96
C TRP A 87 23.22 -11.81 1.50
N ARG A 88 22.99 -13.05 1.94
CA ARG A 88 24.01 -13.92 2.59
C ARG A 88 24.30 -15.24 1.88
N SER A 89 23.53 -15.58 0.86
CA SER A 89 23.62 -16.83 0.11
C SER A 89 23.35 -16.54 -1.36
N LEU A 90 23.99 -17.26 -2.28
CA LEU A 90 23.72 -17.22 -3.73
C LEU A 90 22.34 -17.83 -4.08
N SER A 91 21.34 -17.63 -3.22
CA SER A 91 20.00 -18.18 -3.34
C SER A 91 18.98 -17.09 -3.65
N TYR A 92 17.91 -17.47 -4.32
CA TYR A 92 16.83 -16.62 -4.76
C TYR A 92 15.58 -16.90 -3.94
N VAL A 93 14.91 -15.86 -3.47
CA VAL A 93 13.75 -15.97 -2.60
C VAL A 93 12.51 -15.50 -3.35
N ALA A 94 11.53 -16.39 -3.49
CA ALA A 94 10.24 -16.06 -4.07
C ALA A 94 9.29 -15.55 -2.98
N LYS A 95 8.72 -14.36 -3.18
CA LYS A 95 7.77 -13.72 -2.27
C LYS A 95 6.62 -13.11 -3.05
N ILE A 96 5.44 -13.14 -2.45
CA ILE A 96 4.24 -12.48 -2.98
C ILE A 96 3.60 -11.61 -1.91
N TYR A 97 2.99 -10.50 -2.35
CA TYR A 97 2.16 -9.64 -1.51
C TYR A 97 0.71 -9.79 -1.95
N GLU A 98 -0.12 -10.35 -1.08
CA GLU A 98 -1.57 -10.49 -1.27
C GLU A 98 -2.28 -9.82 -0.10
N ASP A 99 -3.28 -8.97 -0.37
CA ASP A 99 -4.05 -8.25 0.66
C ASP A 99 -3.19 -7.47 1.67
N GLY A 100 -2.03 -6.96 1.24
CA GLY A 100 -1.07 -6.26 2.09
C GLY A 100 -0.26 -7.16 3.03
N LYS A 101 -0.39 -8.49 2.91
CA LYS A 101 0.39 -9.48 3.67
C LYS A 101 1.44 -10.13 2.78
N MET A 102 2.68 -10.13 3.25
CA MET A 102 3.80 -10.79 2.57
C MET A 102 3.79 -12.30 2.87
N ARG A 103 3.79 -13.13 1.83
CA ARG A 103 3.95 -14.58 1.92
C ARG A 103 5.27 -15.01 1.28
N HIS A 104 5.96 -15.92 1.96
CA HIS A 104 7.21 -16.50 1.51
C HIS A 104 6.92 -17.82 0.77
N LEU A 105 7.26 -17.89 -0.52
CA LEU A 105 6.95 -19.03 -1.37
C LEU A 105 8.09 -20.08 -1.40
N GLY A 106 9.31 -19.67 -1.02
CA GLY A 106 10.46 -20.57 -0.91
C GLY A 106 11.79 -19.89 -1.23
N THR A 107 12.87 -20.63 -0.99
CA THR A 107 14.25 -20.27 -1.33
C THR A 107 14.75 -21.28 -2.35
N PHE A 108 15.30 -20.78 -3.46
CA PHE A 108 15.67 -21.55 -4.65
C PHE A 108 17.10 -21.23 -5.08
N ALA A 109 17.69 -22.11 -5.88
CA ALA A 109 19.07 -21.95 -6.35
C ALA A 109 19.16 -21.03 -7.59
N THR A 110 18.10 -20.96 -8.38
CA THR A 110 18.03 -20.13 -9.60
C THR A 110 16.84 -19.16 -9.54
N PRO A 111 16.93 -18.00 -10.23
CA PRO A 111 15.82 -17.06 -10.29
C PRO A 111 14.63 -17.60 -11.10
N GLU A 112 14.87 -18.43 -12.11
CA GLU A 112 13.84 -19.04 -12.95
C GLU A 112 13.01 -20.07 -12.18
N GLU A 113 13.63 -20.85 -11.30
CA GLU A 113 12.92 -21.78 -10.42
C GLU A 113 12.04 -21.03 -9.41
N ALA A 114 12.55 -19.93 -8.86
CA ALA A 114 11.78 -19.03 -8.01
C ALA A 114 10.60 -18.38 -8.75
N ALA A 115 10.81 -17.99 -10.01
CA ALA A 115 9.79 -17.44 -10.88
C ALA A 115 8.72 -18.48 -11.26
N LEU A 116 9.10 -19.73 -11.51
CA LEU A 116 8.16 -20.83 -11.73
C LEU A 116 7.29 -21.06 -10.51
N ARG A 117 7.87 -21.03 -9.30
CA ARG A 117 7.10 -21.16 -8.06
C ARG A 117 6.08 -20.03 -7.89
N TYR A 118 6.48 -18.82 -8.26
CA TYR A 118 5.59 -17.66 -8.30
C TYR A 118 4.46 -17.85 -9.30
N ALA A 119 4.75 -18.25 -10.55
CA ALA A 119 3.77 -18.52 -11.60
C ALA A 119 2.75 -19.60 -11.19
N ARG A 120 3.22 -20.71 -10.59
CA ARG A 120 2.34 -21.75 -10.02
C ARG A 120 1.43 -21.24 -8.92
N HIS A 121 1.86 -20.24 -8.15
CA HIS A 121 1.08 -19.71 -7.05
C HIS A 121 -0.02 -18.77 -7.51
N ILE A 122 0.25 -17.93 -8.51
CA ILE A 122 -0.73 -16.99 -9.07
C ILE A 122 -1.66 -17.63 -10.12
N GLY A 123 -1.25 -18.74 -10.74
CA GLY A 123 -2.00 -19.46 -11.77
C GLY A 123 -1.71 -18.96 -13.20
N ALA A 124 -1.96 -19.81 -14.20
CA ALA A 124 -1.58 -19.57 -15.60
C ALA A 124 -2.18 -18.29 -16.19
N GLU A 125 -3.48 -18.05 -16.01
CA GLU A 125 -4.16 -16.87 -16.55
C GLU A 125 -3.60 -15.56 -15.98
N ARG A 126 -3.37 -15.53 -14.67
CA ARG A 126 -2.82 -14.35 -13.99
C ARG A 126 -1.34 -14.16 -14.31
N ALA A 127 -0.58 -15.25 -14.43
CA ALA A 127 0.83 -15.20 -14.84
C ALA A 127 0.97 -14.65 -16.27
N ALA A 128 0.16 -15.11 -17.21
CA ALA A 128 0.14 -14.60 -18.58
C ALA A 128 -0.29 -13.12 -18.63
N ALA A 129 -1.33 -12.74 -17.87
CA ALA A 129 -1.78 -11.34 -17.81
C ALA A 129 -0.70 -10.41 -17.22
N GLU A 130 -0.06 -10.81 -16.12
CA GLU A 130 1.01 -10.03 -15.50
C GLU A 130 2.27 -9.99 -16.40
N ALA A 131 2.56 -11.08 -17.14
CA ALA A 131 3.67 -11.11 -18.08
C ALA A 131 3.43 -10.22 -19.31
N ALA A 132 2.21 -10.22 -19.85
CA ALA A 132 1.79 -9.32 -20.94
C ALA A 132 1.87 -7.85 -20.50
N GLN A 133 1.40 -7.53 -19.29
CA GLN A 133 1.55 -6.19 -18.69
C GLN A 133 3.01 -5.78 -18.55
N ALA A 134 3.88 -6.68 -18.10
CA ALA A 134 5.30 -6.41 -17.95
C ALA A 134 6.02 -6.20 -19.30
N ARG A 135 5.51 -6.81 -20.38
CA ARG A 135 5.98 -6.61 -21.77
C ARG A 135 5.39 -5.36 -22.44
N GLY A 136 4.39 -4.72 -21.83
CA GLY A 136 3.65 -3.59 -22.43
C GLY A 136 2.61 -4.01 -23.47
N GLU A 137 2.28 -5.30 -23.54
CA GLU A 137 1.24 -5.86 -24.39
C GLU A 137 -0.07 -5.87 -23.60
N GLY A 138 -0.84 -4.78 -23.66
CA GLY A 138 -2.22 -4.75 -23.18
C GLY A 138 -3.11 -5.73 -23.96
N PRO A 139 -4.33 -6.03 -23.47
CA PRO A 139 -5.25 -6.94 -24.16
C PRO A 139 -5.43 -6.51 -25.62
N GLN A 140 -5.21 -7.42 -26.55
CA GLN A 140 -5.39 -7.12 -27.98
C GLN A 140 -6.83 -6.64 -28.22
N PRO A 141 -7.02 -5.44 -28.78
CA PRO A 141 -8.35 -4.94 -29.09
C PRO A 141 -8.99 -5.82 -30.16
N LEU A 142 -10.25 -6.20 -29.93
CA LEU A 142 -11.15 -6.69 -30.98
C LEU A 142 -11.02 -5.76 -32.19
N THR A 143 -10.83 -6.36 -33.36
CA THR A 143 -10.56 -5.60 -34.59
C THR A 143 -11.72 -4.64 -34.88
N ALA A 144 -11.38 -3.45 -35.39
CA ALA A 144 -12.33 -2.35 -35.59
C ALA A 144 -13.54 -2.70 -36.47
N ASP A 145 -13.45 -3.77 -37.26
CA ASP A 145 -14.51 -4.23 -38.15
C ASP A 145 -15.57 -5.07 -37.42
N GLU A 146 -15.20 -5.81 -36.37
CA GLU A 146 -16.15 -6.60 -35.56
C GLU A 146 -16.94 -5.71 -34.60
N ALA A 147 -16.33 -4.65 -34.06
CA ALA A 147 -17.02 -3.64 -33.26
C ALA A 147 -18.02 -2.81 -34.10
N ARG A 148 -17.72 -2.58 -35.39
CA ARG A 148 -18.63 -1.87 -36.31
C ARG A 148 -19.83 -2.71 -36.73
N ALA A 149 -19.67 -4.02 -36.89
CA ALA A 149 -20.78 -4.92 -37.23
C ALA A 149 -21.78 -5.07 -36.06
N ALA A 150 -21.30 -5.04 -34.81
CA ALA A 150 -22.16 -5.07 -33.63
C ALA A 150 -22.89 -3.73 -33.39
N ALA A 151 -22.21 -2.59 -33.59
CA ALA A 151 -22.81 -1.26 -33.40
C ALA A 151 -23.85 -0.90 -34.48
N ALA A 152 -23.70 -1.41 -35.71
CA ALA A 152 -24.65 -1.16 -36.79
C ALA A 152 -26.02 -1.84 -36.58
N ALA A 153 -26.11 -2.85 -35.71
CA ALA A 153 -27.36 -3.53 -35.40
C ALA A 153 -28.18 -2.82 -34.30
N GLU A 154 -27.55 -1.98 -33.46
CA GLU A 154 -28.19 -1.41 -32.26
C GLU A 154 -28.53 0.09 -32.33
N GLY A 155 -28.40 0.73 -33.50
CA GLY A 155 -29.11 2.00 -33.80
C GLY A 155 -29.01 3.12 -32.76
N LEU A 156 -27.90 3.23 -32.02
CA LEU A 156 -27.66 4.27 -31.01
C LEU A 156 -26.53 5.18 -31.46
N GLU A 157 -26.88 6.37 -31.93
CA GLU A 157 -25.93 7.46 -32.10
C GLU A 157 -25.38 7.90 -30.73
N LEU A 158 -24.11 7.61 -30.49
CA LEU A 158 -23.34 8.15 -29.36
C LEU A 158 -22.25 9.07 -29.92
N GLY A 159 -22.47 10.36 -29.72
CA GLY A 159 -21.49 11.40 -30.01
C GLY A 159 -20.18 11.18 -29.25
N LYS A 160 -19.08 11.57 -29.91
CA LYS A 160 -17.71 11.84 -29.42
C LYS A 160 -17.43 11.51 -27.94
N GLY A 161 -16.42 10.67 -27.72
CA GLY A 161 -15.81 10.43 -26.41
C GLY A 161 -15.40 11.70 -25.66
N PRO A 162 -15.06 11.59 -24.36
CA PRO A 162 -14.95 12.72 -23.46
C PRO A 162 -14.00 13.79 -24.02
N PRO A 163 -14.40 15.07 -24.01
CA PRO A 163 -13.59 16.14 -24.60
C PRO A 163 -12.29 16.29 -23.81
N GLN A 164 -11.16 16.11 -24.50
CA GLN A 164 -9.86 16.55 -23.99
C GLN A 164 -9.88 18.07 -24.03
N ILE A 165 -9.98 18.69 -22.85
CA ILE A 165 -10.01 20.15 -22.72
C ILE A 165 -8.57 20.64 -22.85
N THR A 166 -8.24 21.36 -23.91
CA THR A 166 -6.83 21.63 -24.28
C THR A 166 -6.36 23.04 -23.94
N THR A 167 -7.27 23.92 -23.52
CA THR A 167 -6.96 25.34 -23.27
C THR A 167 -7.42 25.77 -21.88
N ALA A 168 -6.64 26.64 -21.23
CA ALA A 168 -6.94 27.15 -19.88
C ALA A 168 -8.30 27.87 -19.80
N GLU A 169 -8.75 28.48 -20.89
CA GLU A 169 -10.06 29.13 -21.00
C GLU A 169 -11.23 28.13 -21.00
N GLU A 170 -11.09 27.00 -21.70
CA GLU A 170 -12.11 25.94 -21.67
C GLU A 170 -12.16 25.25 -20.31
N ILE A 171 -11.04 25.18 -19.57
CA ILE A 171 -11.04 24.66 -18.19
C ILE A 171 -11.79 25.62 -17.27
N LEU A 172 -11.56 26.94 -17.38
CA LEU A 172 -12.33 27.94 -16.63
C LEU A 172 -13.83 27.89 -16.96
N ALA A 173 -14.16 27.70 -18.24
CA ALA A 173 -15.54 27.53 -18.68
C ALA A 173 -16.16 26.23 -18.15
N ALA A 174 -15.42 25.12 -18.14
CA ALA A 174 -15.88 23.84 -17.59
C ALA A 174 -16.04 23.89 -16.07
N THR A 175 -15.10 24.52 -15.35
CA THR A 175 -15.22 24.75 -13.89
C THR A 175 -16.44 25.61 -13.57
N ALA A 176 -16.69 26.65 -14.36
CA ALA A 176 -17.83 27.54 -14.17
C ALA A 176 -19.17 26.85 -14.53
N ALA A 177 -19.19 26.06 -15.60
CA ALA A 177 -20.37 25.31 -16.03
C ALA A 177 -20.74 24.20 -15.04
N GLU A 178 -19.74 23.57 -14.42
CA GLU A 178 -19.94 22.50 -13.44
C GLU A 178 -20.06 23.03 -11.99
N GLY A 179 -19.90 24.34 -11.78
CA GLY A 179 -19.90 24.94 -10.45
C GLY A 179 -18.79 24.41 -9.53
N LEU A 180 -17.68 23.95 -10.12
CA LEU A 180 -16.56 23.33 -9.40
C LEU A 180 -15.45 24.35 -9.16
N GLU A 181 -15.03 24.46 -7.91
CA GLU A 181 -13.88 25.29 -7.53
C GLU A 181 -12.62 24.44 -7.46
N LEU A 182 -11.56 24.87 -8.15
CA LEU A 182 -10.26 24.22 -8.07
C LEU A 182 -9.63 24.50 -6.70
N VAL A 183 -9.09 23.45 -6.06
CA VAL A 183 -8.48 23.57 -4.73
C VAL A 183 -7.03 24.01 -4.87
N PRO A 184 -6.66 25.26 -4.50
CA PRO A 184 -5.28 25.72 -4.57
C PRO A 184 -4.42 25.04 -3.49
N SER A 185 -3.11 25.01 -3.73
CA SER A 185 -2.11 24.55 -2.77
C SER A 185 -0.88 25.44 -2.85
N SER A 186 -0.45 25.97 -1.70
CA SER A 186 0.76 26.77 -1.58
C SER A 186 2.03 25.93 -1.39
N THR A 187 1.90 24.61 -1.22
CA THR A 187 3.03 23.73 -0.90
C THR A 187 3.59 22.99 -2.12
N ASN A 188 2.89 23.01 -3.25
CA ASN A 188 3.25 22.22 -4.43
C ASN A 188 3.54 23.14 -5.62
N GLU A 189 4.52 22.78 -6.44
CA GLU A 189 4.91 23.53 -7.65
C GLU A 189 3.77 23.69 -8.66
N THR A 190 2.82 22.76 -8.65
CA THR A 190 1.63 22.77 -9.51
C THR A 190 0.60 23.82 -9.08
N GLY A 191 0.69 24.36 -7.86
CA GLY A 191 -0.28 25.30 -7.32
C GLY A 191 -1.64 24.70 -6.95
N PHE A 192 -1.83 23.39 -7.14
CA PHE A 192 -3.10 22.69 -6.90
C PHE A 192 -2.94 21.49 -5.95
N LYS A 193 -3.99 21.20 -5.19
CA LYS A 193 -3.98 20.13 -4.19
C LYS A 193 -4.03 18.75 -4.83
N ASN A 194 -3.17 17.83 -4.36
CA ASN A 194 -3.04 16.44 -4.84
C ASN A 194 -2.76 16.30 -6.35
N VAL A 195 -2.13 17.32 -6.95
CA VAL A 195 -1.62 17.28 -8.32
C VAL A 195 -0.10 17.31 -8.27
N TRP A 196 0.54 16.31 -8.88
CA TRP A 196 2.00 16.18 -8.97
C TRP A 196 2.48 16.17 -10.41
N LYS A 197 3.63 16.79 -10.66
CA LYS A 197 4.31 16.74 -11.95
C LYS A 197 5.19 15.50 -12.02
N ASN A 198 5.03 14.70 -13.07
CA ASN A 198 5.87 13.54 -13.36
C ASN A 198 7.10 13.96 -14.17
N ASP A 199 8.12 13.08 -14.19
CA ASP A 199 9.36 13.30 -14.95
C ASP A 199 9.13 13.45 -16.46
N ASP A 200 8.05 12.83 -16.97
CA ASP A 200 7.61 12.94 -18.38
C ASP A 200 6.94 14.29 -18.72
N GLY A 201 6.89 15.23 -17.78
CA GLY A 201 6.28 16.55 -17.96
C GLY A 201 4.75 16.59 -17.86
N LYS A 202 4.10 15.44 -17.59
CA LYS A 202 2.66 15.32 -17.39
C LYS A 202 2.26 15.46 -15.92
N TYR A 203 0.97 15.65 -15.64
CA TYR A 203 0.46 15.91 -14.30
C TYR A 203 -0.43 14.77 -13.80
N ALA A 204 -0.10 14.16 -12.69
CA ALA A 204 -0.88 13.09 -12.08
C ALA A 204 -1.78 13.64 -10.95
N SER A 205 -3.08 13.33 -11.00
CA SER A 205 -4.01 13.63 -9.91
C SER A 205 -4.27 12.40 -9.03
N HIS A 206 -4.39 12.65 -7.74
CA HIS A 206 -4.67 11.60 -6.77
C HIS A 206 -5.68 12.09 -5.74
N VAL A 207 -6.30 11.16 -5.02
CA VAL A 207 -7.20 11.44 -3.91
C VAL A 207 -6.82 10.61 -2.70
N ARG A 208 -6.96 11.19 -1.51
CA ARG A 208 -6.75 10.46 -0.26
C ARG A 208 -8.09 10.09 0.36
N GLU A 209 -8.41 8.80 0.32
CA GLU A 209 -9.63 8.23 0.89
C GLU A 209 -9.26 7.19 1.94
N ASN A 210 -9.87 7.28 3.13
CA ASN A 210 -9.62 6.33 4.23
C ASN A 210 -8.12 6.15 4.59
N GLY A 211 -7.33 7.22 4.42
CA GLY A 211 -5.88 7.23 4.66
C GLY A 211 -5.03 6.62 3.54
N LYS A 212 -5.65 6.02 2.52
CA LYS A 212 -4.98 5.47 1.34
C LYS A 212 -4.99 6.48 0.20
N LEU A 213 -3.92 6.48 -0.59
CA LEU A 213 -3.80 7.33 -1.78
C LEU A 213 -4.27 6.53 -3.00
N HIS A 214 -5.24 7.08 -3.72
CA HIS A 214 -5.79 6.52 -4.95
C HIS A 214 -5.37 7.40 -6.12
N TYR A 215 -4.92 6.76 -7.19
CA TYR A 215 -4.54 7.41 -8.43
C TYR A 215 -5.78 7.62 -9.31
N LEU A 216 -6.02 8.86 -9.73
CA LEU A 216 -7.18 9.24 -10.54
C LEU A 216 -6.85 9.29 -12.04
N GLY A 217 -5.62 9.69 -12.39
CA GLY A 217 -5.18 9.74 -13.78
C GLY A 217 -3.94 10.61 -14.00
N ILE A 218 -3.44 10.59 -15.24
CA ILE A 218 -2.40 11.48 -15.76
C ILE A 218 -3.03 12.37 -16.82
N PHE A 219 -2.75 13.67 -16.71
CA PHE A 219 -3.32 14.75 -17.50
C PHE A 219 -2.22 15.60 -18.14
N ALA A 220 -2.57 16.31 -19.20
CA ALA A 220 -1.62 17.15 -19.92
C ALA A 220 -1.33 18.47 -19.19
N THR A 221 -2.31 18.97 -18.41
CA THR A 221 -2.21 20.23 -17.68
C THR A 221 -2.50 20.04 -16.19
N PRO A 222 -1.95 20.91 -15.32
CA PRO A 222 -2.22 20.85 -13.89
C PRO A 222 -3.68 21.21 -13.55
N GLU A 223 -4.31 22.10 -14.34
CA GLU A 223 -5.70 22.51 -14.14
C GLU A 223 -6.69 21.38 -14.47
N GLU A 224 -6.41 20.57 -15.50
CA GLU A 224 -7.23 19.41 -15.84
C GLU A 224 -7.15 18.33 -14.76
N ALA A 225 -5.95 18.09 -14.24
CA ALA A 225 -5.72 17.22 -13.09
C ALA A 225 -6.48 17.71 -11.84
N ALA A 226 -6.48 19.02 -11.59
CA ALA A 226 -7.21 19.64 -10.49
C ALA A 226 -8.73 19.55 -10.66
N LEU A 227 -9.25 19.72 -11.88
CA LEU A 227 -10.67 19.54 -12.18
C LEU A 227 -11.11 18.09 -11.96
N CYS A 228 -10.31 17.11 -12.39
CA CYS A 228 -10.56 15.70 -12.11
C CYS A 228 -10.64 15.41 -10.61
N TYR A 229 -9.72 15.99 -9.82
CA TYR A 229 -9.77 15.91 -8.37
C TYR A 229 -11.06 16.54 -7.81
N ALA A 230 -11.44 17.75 -8.25
CA ALA A 230 -12.64 18.44 -7.81
C ALA A 230 -13.93 17.66 -8.12
N ARG A 231 -14.02 17.07 -9.33
CA ARG A 231 -15.13 16.17 -9.71
C ARG A 231 -15.22 14.95 -8.81
N HIS A 232 -14.07 14.36 -8.44
CA HIS A 232 -14.03 13.17 -7.59
C HIS A 232 -14.49 13.45 -6.16
N ILE A 233 -14.09 14.58 -5.57
CA ILE A 233 -14.48 14.93 -4.20
C ILE A 233 -15.87 15.59 -4.10
N GLY A 234 -16.40 16.11 -5.21
CA GLY A 234 -17.68 16.81 -5.30
C GLY A 234 -17.59 18.31 -4.97
N ALA A 235 -18.54 19.10 -5.51
CA ALA A 235 -18.52 20.56 -5.46
C ALA A 235 -18.47 21.15 -4.04
N GLU A 236 -19.29 20.65 -3.12
CA GLU A 236 -19.36 21.13 -1.74
C GLU A 236 -18.01 20.94 -1.02
N ARG A 237 -17.42 19.76 -1.16
CA ARG A 237 -16.13 19.45 -0.54
C ARG A 237 -14.98 20.19 -1.23
N ALA A 238 -15.04 20.34 -2.55
CA ALA A 238 -14.06 21.12 -3.30
C ALA A 238 -14.05 22.59 -2.85
N ALA A 239 -15.22 23.22 -2.74
CA ALA A 239 -15.35 24.58 -2.24
C ALA A 239 -14.85 24.71 -0.79
N ALA A 240 -15.21 23.77 0.09
CA ALA A 240 -14.74 23.77 1.47
C ALA A 240 -13.20 23.63 1.57
N GLU A 241 -12.61 22.74 0.76
CA GLU A 241 -11.16 22.57 0.71
C GLU A 241 -10.45 23.78 0.06
N ALA A 242 -11.07 24.42 -0.93
CA ALA A 242 -10.54 25.62 -1.58
C ALA A 242 -10.56 26.83 -0.64
N ALA A 243 -11.68 27.05 0.06
CA ALA A 243 -11.79 28.04 1.11
C ALA A 243 -10.75 27.79 2.22
N ALA A 244 -10.59 26.55 2.67
CA ALA A 244 -9.57 26.20 3.65
C ALA A 244 -8.13 26.50 3.16
N ALA A 245 -7.84 26.26 1.88
CA ALA A 245 -6.55 26.57 1.29
C ALA A 245 -6.29 28.08 1.17
N ARG A 246 -7.33 28.90 0.99
CA ARG A 246 -7.26 30.38 1.04
C ARG A 246 -7.24 30.95 2.47
N GLY A 247 -7.45 30.11 3.48
CA GLY A 247 -7.61 30.56 4.87
C GLY A 247 -9.01 31.06 5.20
N GLU A 248 -9.98 30.84 4.30
CA GLU A 248 -11.40 31.22 4.40
C GLU A 248 -12.30 30.06 4.86
N GLY A 249 -11.72 29.00 5.45
CA GLY A 249 -12.48 27.93 6.09
C GLY A 249 -13.38 28.44 7.22
N PRO A 250 -14.27 27.61 7.81
CA PRO A 250 -15.12 28.02 8.93
C PRO A 250 -14.26 28.71 9.97
N GLN A 251 -14.61 29.97 10.30
CA GLN A 251 -13.81 30.86 11.13
C GLN A 251 -13.34 30.09 12.36
N SER A 252 -12.03 29.89 12.45
CA SER A 252 -11.43 29.26 13.62
C SER A 252 -11.81 30.07 14.85
N LEU A 253 -12.47 29.43 15.80
CA LEU A 253 -12.91 30.11 17.01
C LEU A 253 -11.71 30.67 17.75
N THR A 254 -11.80 31.94 18.13
CA THR A 254 -10.83 32.50 19.08
C THR A 254 -10.91 31.75 20.40
N ALA A 255 -9.84 31.82 21.19
CA ALA A 255 -9.78 31.14 22.48
C ALA A 255 -10.95 31.55 23.41
N ASP A 256 -11.35 32.82 23.36
CA ASP A 256 -12.45 33.35 24.19
C ASP A 256 -13.82 32.86 23.69
N GLU A 257 -14.03 32.79 22.37
CA GLU A 257 -15.25 32.23 21.78
C GLU A 257 -15.37 30.73 22.06
N ALA A 258 -14.27 29.97 21.99
CA ALA A 258 -14.26 28.55 22.32
C ALA A 258 -14.60 28.32 23.81
N ARG A 259 -14.10 29.16 24.72
CA ARG A 259 -14.48 29.10 26.15
C ARG A 259 -15.93 29.52 26.39
N ALA A 260 -16.41 30.56 25.71
CA ALA A 260 -17.80 31.00 25.80
C ALA A 260 -18.76 29.92 25.28
N ALA A 261 -18.42 29.26 24.17
CA ALA A 261 -19.19 28.14 23.63
C ALA A 261 -19.18 26.92 24.58
N ALA A 262 -18.03 26.60 25.19
CA ALA A 262 -17.95 25.55 26.20
C ALA A 262 -18.88 25.86 27.38
N ALA A 263 -18.83 27.09 27.91
CA ALA A 263 -19.70 27.53 29.01
C ALA A 263 -21.19 27.52 28.63
N ALA A 264 -21.53 27.97 27.42
CA ALA A 264 -22.92 27.96 26.92
C ALA A 264 -23.47 26.53 26.76
N GLU A 265 -22.61 25.56 26.44
CA GLU A 265 -22.97 24.14 26.34
C GLU A 265 -22.85 23.38 27.68
N GLY A 266 -22.47 24.05 28.76
CA GLY A 266 -22.20 23.40 30.05
C GLY A 266 -21.02 22.42 30.02
N LEU A 267 -20.10 22.59 29.07
CA LEU A 267 -18.90 21.77 28.91
C LEU A 267 -17.71 22.43 29.60
N GLU A 268 -16.97 21.63 30.38
CA GLU A 268 -15.70 22.06 30.97
C GLU A 268 -14.52 21.64 30.07
N LEU A 269 -13.60 22.57 29.81
CA LEU A 269 -12.35 22.27 29.11
C LEU A 269 -11.37 21.71 30.14
N VAL A 270 -10.96 20.45 29.96
CA VAL A 270 -10.13 19.75 30.97
C VAL A 270 -8.67 20.20 30.85
N PRO A 271 -8.12 20.94 31.83
CA PRO A 271 -6.72 21.34 31.79
C PRO A 271 -5.80 20.14 32.04
N SER A 272 -4.59 20.23 31.51
CA SER A 272 -3.56 19.21 31.67
C SER A 272 -2.19 19.85 31.79
N SER A 273 -1.50 19.55 32.89
CA SER A 273 -0.12 19.99 33.12
C SER A 273 0.93 19.14 32.42
N SER A 274 0.54 18.02 31.80
CA SER A 274 1.48 17.09 31.17
C SER A 274 1.84 17.44 29.73
N ASN A 275 1.16 18.42 29.12
CA ASN A 275 1.32 18.78 27.72
C ASN A 275 1.50 20.30 27.56
N GLU A 276 2.30 20.74 26.58
CA GLU A 276 2.53 22.17 26.26
C GLU A 276 1.26 22.94 25.88
N THR A 277 0.22 22.23 25.46
CA THR A 277 -1.07 22.81 25.07
C THR A 277 -1.93 23.19 26.27
N GLY A 278 -1.63 22.68 27.47
CA GLY A 278 -2.41 22.95 28.68
C GLY A 278 -3.76 22.22 28.76
N PHE A 279 -4.13 21.41 27.77
CA PHE A 279 -5.41 20.69 27.71
C PHE A 279 -5.24 19.19 27.47
N ARG A 280 -6.10 18.39 28.10
CA ARG A 280 -6.11 16.92 27.96
C ARG A 280 -6.43 16.55 26.50
N GLY A 281 -5.66 15.64 25.91
CA GLY A 281 -5.96 15.11 24.56
C GLY A 281 -5.71 16.10 23.40
N VAL A 282 -5.13 17.27 23.68
CA VAL A 282 -4.76 18.26 22.67
C VAL A 282 -3.25 18.25 22.46
N PHE A 283 -2.80 18.16 21.21
CA PHE A 283 -1.39 18.05 20.85
C PHE A 283 -1.01 19.08 19.79
N LYS A 284 0.11 19.78 19.97
CA LYS A 284 0.63 20.72 18.97
C LYS A 284 1.33 19.94 17.84
N ASN A 285 0.96 20.22 16.59
CA ASN A 285 1.59 19.63 15.40
C ASN A 285 1.65 20.66 14.26
N GLY A 286 2.87 21.01 13.81
CA GLY A 286 3.06 21.87 12.64
C GLY A 286 2.38 23.24 12.73
N GLY A 287 2.33 23.86 13.92
CA GLY A 287 1.67 25.16 14.14
C GLY A 287 0.15 25.09 14.36
N ARG A 288 -0.46 23.90 14.31
CA ARG A 288 -1.87 23.67 14.62
C ARG A 288 -2.05 22.78 15.85
N TYR A 289 -3.26 22.72 16.39
CA TYR A 289 -3.61 21.93 17.58
C TYR A 289 -4.53 20.76 17.21
N GLN A 290 -4.08 19.54 17.48
CA GLN A 290 -4.79 18.31 17.13
C GLN A 290 -5.53 17.76 18.34
N ALA A 291 -6.82 17.53 18.20
CA ALA A 291 -7.62 16.81 19.21
C ALA A 291 -7.56 15.32 18.92
N ARG A 292 -7.04 14.54 19.88
CA ARG A 292 -6.94 13.08 19.80
C ARG A 292 -7.47 12.44 21.07
N ILE A 293 -8.28 11.40 20.90
CA ILE A 293 -8.84 10.62 22.01
C ILE A 293 -8.56 9.13 21.82
N MET A 294 -8.35 8.43 22.92
CA MET A 294 -8.32 6.97 22.94
C MET A 294 -9.74 6.45 23.18
N ASP A 295 -10.37 5.92 22.14
CA ASP A 295 -11.69 5.28 22.20
C ASP A 295 -11.54 3.77 21.92
N LYS A 296 -12.03 2.91 22.82
CA LYS A 296 -11.95 1.44 22.71
C LYS A 296 -10.55 0.93 22.32
N CYS A 297 -9.51 1.45 22.99
CA CYS A 297 -8.09 1.15 22.74
C CYS A 297 -7.56 1.56 21.35
N LYS A 298 -8.28 2.39 20.59
CA LYS A 298 -7.84 2.97 19.31
C LYS A 298 -7.74 4.49 19.42
N ALA A 299 -6.64 5.05 18.93
CA ALA A 299 -6.50 6.49 18.82
C ALA A 299 -7.40 7.01 17.68
N ARG A 300 -8.34 7.89 18.02
CA ARG A 300 -9.15 8.63 17.05
C ARG A 300 -8.65 10.07 16.97
N HIS A 301 -8.54 10.56 15.75
CA HIS A 301 -8.21 11.95 15.45
C HIS A 301 -9.50 12.71 15.16
N LEU A 302 -9.84 13.68 16.01
CA LEU A 302 -11.08 14.45 15.92
C LEU A 302 -10.95 15.68 15.01
N GLY A 303 -9.73 16.15 14.76
CA GLY A 303 -9.49 17.29 13.88
C GLY A 303 -8.21 18.06 14.21
N SER A 304 -7.90 19.05 13.40
CA SER A 304 -6.76 19.96 13.56
C SER A 304 -7.24 21.42 13.54
N PHE A 305 -7.09 22.10 14.67
CA PHE A 305 -7.69 23.39 14.99
C PHE A 305 -6.63 24.48 15.12
N ALA A 306 -7.06 25.75 15.10
CA ALA A 306 -6.14 26.89 15.18
C ALA A 306 -5.76 27.23 16.62
N THR A 307 -6.65 26.96 17.58
CA THR A 307 -6.42 27.20 19.01
C THR A 307 -6.50 25.90 19.82
N PRO A 308 -5.80 25.81 20.96
CA PRO A 308 -5.90 24.65 21.83
C PRO A 308 -7.27 24.56 22.53
N GLU A 309 -7.92 25.70 22.82
CA GLU A 309 -9.26 25.75 23.40
C GLU A 309 -10.32 25.18 22.46
N GLU A 310 -10.27 25.51 21.17
CA GLU A 310 -11.19 24.95 20.17
C GLU A 310 -11.02 23.43 20.06
N ALA A 311 -9.77 22.94 20.03
CA ALA A 311 -9.48 21.50 20.04
C ALA A 311 -10.02 20.82 21.31
N SER A 312 -9.91 21.47 22.47
CA SER A 312 -10.45 20.97 23.73
C SER A 312 -11.98 20.96 23.75
N LEU A 313 -12.64 21.97 23.17
CA LEU A 313 -14.10 22.04 23.07
C LEU A 313 -14.65 20.86 22.25
N ILE A 314 -14.03 20.57 21.10
CA ILE A 314 -14.41 19.44 20.25
C ILE A 314 -14.22 18.12 20.99
N LEU A 315 -13.14 17.98 21.75
CA LEU A 315 -12.92 16.81 22.60
C LEU A 315 -14.01 16.68 23.67
N SER A 316 -14.38 17.77 24.35
CA SER A 316 -15.44 17.76 25.37
C SER A 316 -16.80 17.41 24.78
N ARG A 317 -17.16 17.95 23.60
CA ARG A 317 -18.38 17.55 22.86
C ARG A 317 -18.37 16.06 22.52
N TYR A 318 -17.25 15.55 22.00
CA TYR A 318 -17.12 14.13 21.66
C TYR A 318 -17.24 13.22 22.88
N ILE A 319 -16.67 13.61 24.02
CA ILE A 319 -16.77 12.86 25.27
C ILE A 319 -18.22 12.86 25.78
N ARG A 320 -18.91 14.01 25.75
CA ARG A 320 -20.34 14.09 26.10
C ARG A 320 -21.14 13.10 25.24
N ASP A 321 -20.99 13.14 23.93
CA ASP A 321 -21.74 12.26 23.03
C ASP A 321 -21.40 10.77 23.23
N LEU A 322 -20.15 10.46 23.63
CA LEU A 322 -19.74 9.08 23.98
C LEU A 322 -20.35 8.60 25.30
N VAL A 323 -20.45 9.49 26.30
CA VAL A 323 -21.06 9.20 27.61
C VAL A 323 -22.57 9.08 27.48
N ASP A 324 -23.22 10.00 26.76
CA ASP A 324 -24.66 10.00 26.53
C ASP A 324 -25.09 8.82 25.65
N GLY A 325 -24.24 8.38 24.71
CA GLY A 325 -24.44 7.16 23.93
C GLY A 325 -24.35 5.85 24.74
N TRP A 326 -23.81 5.89 25.96
CA TRP A 326 -23.86 4.80 26.94
C TRP A 326 -25.02 4.94 27.94
N LEU A 327 -25.73 6.07 27.89
CA LEU A 327 -26.83 6.43 28.79
C LEU A 327 -28.20 6.40 28.10
N ILE A 328 -28.34 5.60 27.03
CA ILE A 328 -29.64 5.24 26.46
C ILE A 328 -30.03 3.88 27.06
N PRO A 329 -31.12 3.78 27.85
CA PRO A 329 -31.55 2.55 28.53
C PRO A 329 -32.00 1.44 27.57
#